data_AF-A0A3N4ZTW3-F1
#
_entry.id   AF-A0A3N4ZTW3-F1
#
_cell.length_a   1.000
_cell.length_b   1.000
_cell.length_c   1.000
_cell.angle_alpha   90.00
_cell.angle_beta   90.00
_cell.angle_gamma   90.00
#
_symmetry.space_group_name_H-M   'P 1'
#
loop_
_entity.id
_entity.type
_entity.pdbx_description
1 polymer ?
#
loop_
_entity_poly.entity_id
_entity_poly.type
_entity_poly.pdbx_seq_one_letter_code
_entity_poly.pdbx_strand_id
1 'polypeptide(L)'
;MSDTPSTASQNGPEPDEPAAEPSAGDVSLHDVVDPSAVRRAPRYGRFLTVGAFLGVVIGLVLGFYLVGTPGAQGMLKPGVYVAVTIMFTATLTTLAAGLLAVVADRRSVRRYERSRSRR
;
A
#
# COMPACT_ATOMS: atom_id res chain seq x y z
N MET A 1 77.32 -39.13 -3.15
CA MET A 1 76.03 -38.63 -3.67
C MET A 1 75.02 -39.75 -3.50
N SER A 2 74.45 -39.95 -2.31
CA SER A 2 73.32 -39.21 -1.70
C SER A 2 72.02 -39.97 -1.99
N ASP A 3 71.18 -40.41 -1.07
CA ASP A 3 71.17 -40.48 0.40
C ASP A 3 70.13 -41.57 0.75
N THR A 4 70.39 -42.39 1.77
CA THR A 4 69.37 -43.07 2.63
C THR A 4 68.46 -42.01 3.29
N PRO A 5 67.41 -42.30 4.10
CA PRO A 5 66.67 -43.55 4.39
C PRO A 5 65.13 -43.30 4.54
N SER A 6 64.44 -44.27 5.15
CA SER A 6 63.49 -44.04 6.24
C SER A 6 62.01 -43.84 5.88
N THR A 7 61.36 -44.98 5.65
CA THR A 7 59.96 -45.17 6.05
C THR A 7 59.89 -45.15 7.57
N ALA A 8 59.71 -43.97 8.17
CA ALA A 8 59.36 -43.84 9.58
C ALA A 8 57.90 -43.35 9.68
N SER A 9 57.03 -44.33 9.87
CA SER A 9 55.71 -44.13 10.45
C SER A 9 55.87 -43.52 11.85
N GLN A 10 55.23 -42.38 12.09
CA GLN A 10 54.48 -42.02 13.31
C GLN A 10 54.21 -40.52 13.37
N ASN A 11 52.93 -40.13 13.38
CA ASN A 11 52.27 -39.47 14.53
C ASN A 11 51.04 -38.67 14.10
N GLY A 12 49.99 -38.76 14.91
CA GLY A 12 48.94 -37.75 15.01
C GLY A 12 47.59 -38.34 15.39
N PRO A 13 47.05 -38.04 16.59
CA PRO A 13 45.61 -38.20 16.81
C PRO A 13 44.91 -37.29 15.80
N GLU A 14 43.96 -37.87 15.07
CA GLU A 14 43.04 -37.17 14.19
C GLU A 14 42.46 -35.97 14.97
N PRO A 15 42.57 -34.73 14.46
CA PRO A 15 41.96 -33.59 15.14
C PRO A 15 40.47 -33.87 15.22
N ASP A 16 39.91 -33.82 16.44
CA ASP A 16 38.48 -33.77 16.67
C ASP A 16 37.90 -32.71 15.72
N GLU A 17 37.23 -33.18 14.67
CA GLU A 17 36.44 -32.35 13.80
C GLU A 17 35.39 -31.70 14.71
N PRO A 18 35.38 -30.37 14.90
CA PRO A 18 34.38 -29.74 15.73
C PRO A 18 33.04 -30.12 15.12
N ALA A 19 32.22 -30.86 15.88
CA ALA A 19 30.85 -31.16 15.52
C ALA A 19 30.25 -29.86 15.01
N ALA A 20 29.91 -29.82 13.72
CA ALA A 20 29.35 -28.65 13.08
C ALA A 20 28.15 -28.22 13.93
N GLU A 21 28.33 -27.16 14.71
CA GLU A 21 27.24 -26.55 15.44
C GLU A 21 26.17 -26.24 14.40
N PRO A 22 24.88 -26.54 14.67
CA PRO A 22 23.83 -26.19 13.74
C PRO A 22 23.94 -24.69 13.51
N SER A 23 24.35 -24.32 12.30
CA SER A 23 24.53 -22.93 11.90
C SER A 23 23.27 -22.18 12.29
N ALA A 24 23.40 -21.28 13.28
CA ALA A 24 22.33 -20.41 13.76
C ALA A 24 21.86 -19.40 12.68
N GLY A 25 22.18 -19.65 11.41
CA GLY A 25 21.93 -18.78 10.27
C GLY A 25 20.90 -19.30 9.26
N ASP A 26 20.40 -20.52 9.38
CA ASP A 26 19.41 -21.07 8.42
C ASP A 26 17.98 -20.93 8.93
N VAL A 27 17.63 -19.72 9.36
CA VAL A 27 16.24 -19.36 9.66
C VAL A 27 15.56 -19.09 8.33
N SER A 28 14.70 -20.01 7.89
CA SER A 28 13.88 -19.82 6.69
C SER A 28 13.17 -18.47 6.76
N LEU A 29 13.47 -17.58 5.79
CA LEU A 29 12.89 -16.22 5.68
C LEU A 29 11.36 -16.20 5.82
N HIS A 30 10.69 -17.30 5.48
CA HIS A 30 9.24 -17.48 5.63
C HIS A 30 8.74 -17.54 7.07
N ASP A 31 9.57 -17.92 8.05
CA ASP A 31 9.21 -17.95 9.48
C ASP A 31 9.37 -16.57 10.15
N VAL A 32 10.26 -15.71 9.62
CA VAL A 32 10.50 -14.35 10.15
C VAL A 32 9.60 -13.32 9.47
N VAL A 33 9.29 -13.54 8.19
CA VAL A 33 8.41 -12.66 7.42
C VAL A 33 6.98 -13.09 7.68
N ASP A 34 6.32 -12.44 8.64
CA ASP A 34 4.87 -12.51 8.76
C ASP A 34 4.24 -11.90 7.49
N PRO A 35 3.64 -12.70 6.59
CA PRO A 35 3.06 -12.19 5.35
C PRO A 35 1.88 -11.23 5.63
N SER A 36 1.33 -11.27 6.85
CA SER A 36 0.31 -10.32 7.29
C SER A 36 0.88 -8.92 7.58
N ALA A 37 2.20 -8.80 7.75
CA ALA A 37 2.92 -7.53 7.78
C ALA A 37 3.07 -6.89 6.39
N VAL A 38 2.76 -7.62 5.31
CA VAL A 38 2.58 -7.03 3.98
C VAL A 38 1.28 -6.22 4.02
N ARG A 39 1.40 -4.98 4.46
CA ARG A 39 0.34 -3.98 4.44
C ARG A 39 -0.18 -3.89 3.01
N ARG A 40 -1.30 -4.57 2.72
CA ARG A 40 -2.02 -4.41 1.46
C ARG A 40 -2.21 -2.92 1.27
N ALA A 41 -1.65 -2.36 0.18
CA ALA A 41 -1.82 -0.95 -0.15
C ALA A 41 -3.31 -0.62 -0.02
N PRO A 42 -3.70 0.26 0.92
CA PRO A 42 -5.11 0.47 1.19
C PRO A 42 -5.74 0.99 -0.10
N ARG A 43 -6.90 0.45 -0.44
CA ARG A 43 -7.56 0.66 -1.74
C ARG A 43 -8.19 2.06 -1.86
N TYR A 44 -7.50 3.10 -1.38
CA TYR A 44 -7.92 4.51 -1.43
C TYR A 44 -8.18 4.98 -2.86
N GLY A 45 -7.42 4.46 -3.83
CA GLY A 45 -7.57 4.82 -5.24
C GLY A 45 -8.99 4.66 -5.75
N ARG A 46 -9.70 3.57 -5.41
CA ARG A 46 -11.07 3.35 -5.88
C ARG A 46 -12.06 4.40 -5.34
N PHE A 47 -11.92 4.78 -4.07
CA PHE A 47 -12.79 5.81 -3.49
C PHE A 47 -12.54 7.18 -4.11
N LEU A 48 -11.27 7.54 -4.31
CA LEU A 48 -10.91 8.80 -4.96
C LEU A 48 -11.43 8.87 -6.40
N THR A 49 -11.26 7.80 -7.18
CA THR A 49 -11.77 7.74 -8.57
C THR A 49 -13.30 7.86 -8.62
N VAL A 50 -14.02 7.14 -7.75
CA VAL A 50 -15.49 7.22 -7.70
C VAL A 50 -15.95 8.62 -7.26
N GLY A 51 -15.29 9.22 -6.26
CA GLY A 51 -15.57 10.57 -5.81
C GLY A 51 -15.37 11.60 -6.93
N ALA A 52 -14.20 11.57 -7.59
CA ALA A 52 -13.89 12.46 -8.71
C ALA A 52 -14.90 12.33 -9.84
N PHE A 53 -15.22 11.10 -10.24
CA PHE A 53 -16.20 10.85 -11.30
C PHE A 53 -17.59 11.39 -10.93
N LEU A 54 -18.05 11.10 -9.71
CA LEU A 54 -19.32 11.59 -9.22
C LEU A 54 -19.36 13.13 -9.19
N GLY A 55 -18.29 13.77 -8.74
CA GLY A 55 -18.20 15.23 -8.73
C GLY A 55 -18.19 15.87 -10.11
N VAL A 56 -17.57 15.23 -11.10
CA VAL A 56 -17.64 15.70 -12.50
C VAL A 56 -19.08 15.62 -13.01
N VAL A 57 -19.78 14.51 -12.76
CA VAL A 57 -21.19 14.35 -13.16
C VAL A 57 -22.07 15.40 -12.50
N ILE A 58 -21.94 15.59 -11.19
CA ILE A 58 -22.66 16.62 -10.43
C ILE A 58 -22.32 18.02 -10.98
N GLY A 59 -21.04 18.28 -11.23
CA GLY A 59 -20.56 19.55 -11.75
C GLY A 59 -21.10 19.90 -13.13
N LEU A 60 -21.22 18.90 -14.02
CA LEU A 60 -21.83 19.07 -15.34
C LEU A 60 -23.30 19.44 -15.19
N VAL A 61 -24.05 18.68 -14.37
CA VAL A 61 -25.49 18.94 -14.15
C VAL A 61 -25.71 20.33 -13.58
N LEU A 62 -25.01 20.70 -12.50
CA LEU A 62 -25.13 22.03 -11.90
C LEU A 62 -24.62 23.13 -12.84
N GLY A 63 -23.45 22.96 -13.44
CA GLY A 63 -22.85 23.98 -14.30
C GLY A 63 -23.77 24.37 -15.45
N PHE A 64 -24.30 23.38 -16.18
CA PHE A 64 -25.24 23.64 -17.27
C PHE A 64 -26.60 24.13 -16.77
N TYR A 65 -27.10 23.62 -15.64
CA TYR A 65 -28.33 24.12 -15.05
C TYR A 65 -28.24 25.62 -14.71
N LEU A 66 -27.17 26.06 -14.05
CA LEU A 66 -26.99 27.46 -13.65
C LEU A 66 -26.86 28.38 -14.86
N VAL A 67 -26.08 27.98 -15.87
CA VAL A 67 -25.90 28.77 -17.11
C VAL A 67 -27.17 28.80 -17.97
N GLY A 68 -28.03 27.80 -17.89
CA GLY A 68 -29.31 27.75 -18.61
C GLY A 68 -30.41 28.66 -18.02
N THR A 69 -30.18 29.27 -16.85
CA THR A 69 -31.21 30.10 -16.18
C THR A 69 -31.30 31.50 -16.81
N PRO A 70 -32.49 32.15 -16.79
CA PRO A 70 -32.63 33.53 -17.29
C PRO A 70 -31.69 34.54 -16.61
N GLY A 71 -31.32 34.30 -15.35
CA GLY A 71 -30.36 35.13 -14.61
C GLY A 71 -28.92 35.09 -15.15
N ALA A 72 -28.57 34.11 -15.99
CA ALA A 72 -27.25 33.97 -16.58
C ALA A 72 -27.05 34.80 -17.86
N GLN A 73 -28.07 35.51 -18.36
CA GLN A 73 -28.02 36.31 -19.60
C GLN A 73 -26.94 37.41 -19.59
N GLY A 74 -26.54 37.90 -18.41
CA GLY A 74 -25.44 38.87 -18.25
C GLY A 74 -24.05 38.27 -18.07
N MET A 75 -23.91 36.94 -18.14
CA MET A 75 -22.66 36.25 -17.83
C MET A 75 -21.66 36.37 -18.99
N LEU A 76 -20.54 37.06 -18.75
CA LEU A 76 -19.51 37.30 -19.77
C LEU A 76 -18.85 36.02 -20.31
N LYS A 77 -18.68 35.00 -19.45
CA LYS A 77 -17.95 33.76 -19.76
C LYS A 77 -18.65 32.53 -19.15
N PRO A 78 -19.78 32.09 -19.71
CA PRO A 78 -20.54 30.96 -19.18
C PRO A 78 -19.73 29.66 -19.15
N GLY A 79 -18.86 29.42 -20.14
CA GLY A 79 -17.99 28.24 -20.15
C GLY A 79 -17.00 28.19 -18.98
N VAL A 80 -16.48 29.34 -18.54
CA VAL A 80 -15.58 29.40 -17.36
C VAL A 80 -16.36 29.04 -16.10
N TYR A 81 -17.60 29.50 -15.98
CA TYR A 81 -18.45 29.17 -14.85
C TYR A 81 -18.67 27.66 -14.75
N VAL A 82 -19.06 27.00 -15.85
CA VAL A 82 -19.22 25.54 -15.91
C VAL A 82 -17.93 24.82 -15.51
N ALA A 83 -16.79 25.22 -16.07
CA ALA A 83 -15.50 24.60 -15.77
C ALA A 83 -15.12 24.73 -14.28
N VAL A 84 -15.30 25.91 -13.69
CA VAL A 84 -15.04 26.14 -12.26
C VAL A 84 -16.00 25.34 -11.40
N THR A 85 -17.29 25.27 -11.75
CA THR A 85 -18.27 24.44 -11.03
C THR A 85 -17.86 22.98 -11.05
N ILE A 86 -17.45 22.43 -12.20
CA ILE A 86 -16.96 21.05 -12.34
C ILE A 86 -15.72 20.82 -11.48
N MET A 87 -14.72 21.71 -11.54
CA MET A 87 -13.50 21.56 -10.74
C MET A 87 -13.81 21.61 -9.23
N PHE A 88 -14.70 22.50 -8.83
CA PHE A 88 -15.11 22.65 -7.44
C PHE A 88 -15.84 21.40 -6.92
N THR A 89 -16.87 20.92 -7.63
CA THR A 89 -17.63 19.74 -7.23
C THR A 89 -16.79 18.46 -7.29
N ALA A 90 -15.93 18.31 -8.30
CA ALA A 90 -14.96 17.21 -8.40
C ALA A 90 -14.00 17.21 -7.20
N THR A 91 -13.45 18.37 -6.83
CA THR A 91 -12.56 18.48 -5.68
C THR A 91 -13.27 18.12 -4.38
N LEU A 92 -14.45 18.70 -4.12
CA LEU A 92 -15.20 18.44 -2.88
C LEU A 92 -15.60 16.97 -2.72
N THR A 93 -16.14 16.36 -3.77
CA THR A 93 -16.57 14.95 -3.74
C THR A 93 -15.39 14.00 -3.65
N THR A 94 -14.26 14.30 -4.29
CA THR A 94 -13.01 13.53 -4.15
C THR A 94 -12.49 13.58 -2.73
N LEU A 95 -12.45 14.76 -2.10
CA LEU A 95 -12.03 14.92 -0.72
C LEU A 95 -12.97 14.19 0.25
N ALA A 96 -14.28 14.32 0.05
CA ALA A 96 -15.28 13.59 0.84
C ALA A 96 -15.12 12.07 0.70
N ALA A 97 -14.91 11.57 -0.53
CA ALA A 97 -14.69 10.15 -0.78
C ALA A 97 -13.36 9.66 -0.17
N GLY A 98 -12.30 10.46 -0.25
CA GLY A 98 -11.02 10.19 0.41
C GLY A 98 -11.16 10.11 1.93
N LEU A 99 -11.90 11.04 2.54
CA LEU A 99 -12.19 11.01 3.97
C LEU A 99 -12.97 9.77 4.36
N LEU A 100 -14.01 9.40 3.59
CA LEU A 100 -14.76 8.16 3.79
C LEU A 100 -13.86 6.93 3.68
N ALA A 101 -12.92 6.92 2.73
CA ALA A 101 -11.96 5.84 2.57
C ALA A 101 -11.06 5.69 3.80
N VAL A 102 -10.55 6.79 4.35
CA VAL A 102 -9.74 6.80 5.58
C VAL A 102 -10.54 6.29 6.78
N VAL A 103 -11.79 6.72 6.92
CA VAL A 103 -12.67 6.27 8.02
C VAL A 103 -12.98 4.77 7.87
N ALA A 104 -13.24 4.29 6.65
CA ALA A 104 -13.48 2.88 6.38
C ALA A 104 -12.25 2.01 6.69
N ASP A 105 -11.05 2.47 6.32
CA ASP A 105 -9.79 1.79 6.59
C ASP A 105 -9.54 1.66 8.11
N ARG A 106 -9.73 2.76 8.85
CA ARG A 106 -9.61 2.77 10.33
C ARG A 106 -10.60 1.83 11.02
N ARG A 107 -11.81 1.66 10.49
CA ARG A 107 -12.82 0.73 11.04
C ARG A 107 -12.49 -0.73 10.76
N SER A 108 -11.82 -1.02 9.64
CA SER A 108 -11.45 -2.38 9.22
C SER A 108 -10.45 -3.00 10.21
N VAL A 109 -9.38 -2.29 10.56
CA VAL A 109 -8.32 -2.78 11.47
C VAL A 109 -8.88 -3.14 12.85
N ARG A 110 -9.75 -2.28 13.41
CA ARG A 110 -10.39 -2.48 14.72
C ARG A 110 -11.34 -3.69 14.79
N ARG A 111 -11.75 -4.25 13.65
CA ARG A 111 -12.60 -5.46 13.61
C ARG A 111 -11.75 -6.74 13.65
N TYR A 112 -10.59 -6.74 12.99
CA TYR A 112 -9.68 -7.89 12.99
C TYR A 112 -9.08 -8.17 14.38
N GLU A 113 -8.75 -7.13 15.15
CA GLU A 113 -8.22 -7.29 16.52
C GLU A 113 -9.23 -7.95 17.46
N ARG A 114 -10.52 -7.59 17.35
CA ARG A 114 -11.60 -8.16 18.15
C ARG A 114 -11.91 -9.63 17.85
N SER A 115 -11.70 -10.06 16.61
CA SER A 115 -11.84 -11.47 16.24
C SER A 115 -10.67 -12.34 16.73
N ARG A 116 -9.47 -11.74 16.90
CA ARG A 116 -8.29 -12.47 17.38
C ARG A 116 -8.28 -12.64 18.91
N SER A 117 -8.85 -11.70 19.66
CA SER A 117 -8.93 -11.80 21.14
C SER A 117 -10.04 -12.72 21.66
N ARG A 118 -10.84 -13.33 20.77
CA ARG A 118 -11.93 -14.28 21.11
C ARG A 118 -11.58 -15.74 20.75
N ARG A 119 -10.42 -16.00 20.17
CA ARG A 119 -9.86 -17.33 19.92
C ARG A 119 -8.66 -17.54 20.84
#